data_AF-A0A6I3U8E0-F1
#
_entry.id   AF-A0A6I3U8E0-F1
#
_cell.length_a   1.000
_cell.length_b   1.000
_cell.length_c   1.000
_cell.angle_alpha   90.00
_cell.angle_beta   90.00
_cell.angle_gamma   90.00
#
_symmetry.space_group_name_H-M   'P 1'
#
loop_
_entity.id
_entity.type
_entity.pdbx_description
1 polymer ?
#
loop_
_entity_poly.entity_id
_entity_poly.type
_entity_poly.pdbx_seq_one_letter_code
_entity_poly.pdbx_strand_id
1 'polypeptide(L)' 'MQFSLYHSGKTGIQTSTVYPNEVRITDDKSLLNTVQYDHVGAEFTNHTRSNSNFIKSDVIVMDIDNDKTNNPN' A
#
# COMPACT_ATOMS: atom_id res chain seq x y z
N MET A 1 3.30 4.33 -16.32
CA MET A 1 3.84 3.60 -15.15
C MET A 1 2.82 2.53 -14.77
N GLN A 2 3.27 1.35 -14.36
CA GLN A 2 2.36 0.26 -13.98
C GLN A 2 2.91 -0.50 -12.78
N PHE A 3 2.06 -0.71 -11.78
CA PHE A 3 2.37 -1.43 -10.55
C PHE A 3 1.10 -1.94 -9.87
N SER A 4 1.24 -2.80 -8.86
CA SER A 4 0.11 -3.32 -8.08
C SER A 4 0.04 -2.73 -6.68
N LEU A 5 -1.18 -2.42 -6.24
CA LEU A 5 -1.50 -2.11 -4.84
C LEU A 5 -2.60 -3.06 -4.35
N TYR A 6 -2.56 -3.36 -3.06
CA TYR A 6 -3.56 -4.19 -2.39
C TYR A 6 -4.19 -3.38 -1.26
N HIS A 7 -5.51 -3.31 -1.16
CA HIS A 7 -6.18 -2.51 -0.13
C HIS A 7 -7.19 -3.29 0.70
N SER A 8 -7.39 -2.84 1.94
CA SER A 8 -8.32 -3.46 2.88
C SER A 8 -9.80 -3.10 2.60
N GLY A 9 -10.03 -2.01 1.85
CA GLY A 9 -11.36 -1.42 1.66
C GLY A 9 -11.84 -0.61 2.87
N LYS A 10 -10.95 -0.38 3.84
CA LYS A 10 -11.18 0.41 5.06
C LYS A 10 -10.08 1.47 5.17
N THR A 11 -10.30 2.48 6.00
CA THR A 11 -9.35 3.58 6.22
C THR A 11 -9.19 3.82 7.72
N GLY A 12 -7.95 3.99 8.17
CA GLY A 12 -7.63 4.34 9.56
C GLY A 12 -7.71 3.18 10.56
N ILE A 13 -7.68 1.92 10.11
CA ILE A 13 -7.74 0.76 11.01
C ILE A 13 -6.33 0.18 11.21
N GLN A 14 -5.63 0.66 12.25
CA GLN A 14 -4.25 0.26 12.55
C GLN A 14 -4.06 -1.26 12.73
N THR A 15 -5.09 -1.98 13.19
CA THR A 15 -5.05 -3.42 13.39
C THR A 15 -5.32 -4.22 12.11
N SER A 16 -5.60 -3.55 10.99
CA SER A 16 -5.86 -4.20 9.71
C SER A 16 -4.60 -4.85 9.17
N THR A 17 -4.65 -6.17 9.06
CA THR A 17 -3.60 -6.97 8.44
C THR A 17 -4.05 -7.62 7.14
N VAL A 18 -5.31 -7.51 6.75
CA VAL A 18 -5.88 -8.21 5.58
C VAL A 18 -6.19 -7.23 4.45
N TYR A 19 -5.60 -7.47 3.27
CA TYR A 19 -5.66 -6.59 2.08
C TYR A 19 -6.09 -7.39 0.84
N PRO A 20 -7.38 -7.76 0.72
CA PRO A 20 -7.83 -8.73 -0.29
C PRO A 20 -8.04 -8.14 -1.69
N ASN A 21 -8.10 -6.82 -1.82
CA ASN A 21 -8.45 -6.17 -3.09
C ASN A 21 -7.18 -5.78 -3.84
N GLU A 22 -6.81 -6.55 -4.86
CA GLU A 22 -5.73 -6.20 -5.79
C GLU A 22 -6.22 -5.19 -6.83
N VAL A 23 -5.42 -4.15 -7.06
CA VAL A 23 -5.65 -3.18 -8.14
C VAL A 23 -4.35 -2.98 -8.89
N ARG A 24 -4.38 -3.24 -10.20
CA ARG A 24 -3.29 -2.85 -11.09
C ARG A 24 -3.44 -1.39 -11.46
N ILE A 25 -2.49 -0.58 -11.02
CA ILE A 25 -2.46 0.86 -11.29
C ILE A 25 -1.88 1.10 -12.68
N THR A 26 -2.64 1.79 -13.52
CA THR A 26 -2.22 2.16 -14.90
C THR A 26 -2.44 3.63 -15.21
N ASP A 27 -3.16 4.34 -14.35
CA ASP A 27 -3.57 5.73 -14.53
C ASP A 27 -3.83 6.41 -13.18
N ASP A 28 -3.98 7.73 -13.21
CA ASP A 28 -4.17 8.53 -12.00
C ASP A 28 -5.50 8.22 -11.29
N LYS A 29 -6.53 7.81 -12.04
CA LYS A 29 -7.86 7.53 -11.49
C LYS A 29 -7.87 6.24 -10.66
N SER A 30 -7.25 5.18 -11.18
CA SER A 30 -7.03 3.92 -10.46
C SER A 30 -6.19 4.17 -9.21
N LEU A 31 -5.12 4.96 -9.32
CA LEU A 31 -4.30 5.33 -8.17
C LEU A 31 -5.13 6.04 -7.10
N LEU A 32 -5.82 7.13 -7.47
CA LEU A 32 -6.62 7.95 -6.54
C LEU A 32 -7.68 7.12 -5.83
N ASN A 33 -8.35 6.23 -6.55
CA ASN A 33 -9.38 5.36 -5.99
C ASN A 33 -8.83 4.29 -5.04
N THR A 34 -7.57 3.86 -5.20
CA THR A 34 -6.96 2.85 -4.33
C THR A 34 -6.36 3.47 -3.07
N VAL A 35 -5.66 4.59 -3.19
CA VAL A 35 -4.91 5.20 -2.07
C VAL A 35 -5.79 5.85 -1.00
N GLN A 36 -7.10 6.01 -1.25
CA GLN A 36 -8.06 6.45 -0.23
C GLN A 36 -8.30 5.39 0.88
N TYR A 37 -7.93 4.13 0.61
CA TYR A 37 -8.01 3.03 1.57
C TYR A 37 -6.63 2.71 2.15
N ASP A 38 -6.61 2.09 3.34
CA ASP A 38 -5.40 1.49 3.89
C ASP A 38 -4.91 0.40 2.92
N HIS A 39 -3.69 0.54 2.42
CA HIS A 39 -3.14 -0.26 1.34
C HIS A 39 -1.68 -0.68 1.59
N VAL A 40 -1.24 -1.67 0.83
CA VAL A 40 0.13 -2.20 0.81
C VAL A 40 0.59 -2.39 -0.64
N GLY A 41 1.89 -2.31 -0.88
CA GLY A 41 2.50 -2.54 -2.20
C GLY A 41 2.88 -3.99 -2.50
N ALA A 42 2.50 -4.94 -1.64
CA ALA A 42 2.93 -6.32 -1.73
C ALA A 42 1.76 -7.30 -1.66
N GLU A 43 1.91 -8.43 -2.35
CA GLU A 43 0.99 -9.55 -2.31
C GLU A 43 1.35 -10.49 -1.14
N PHE A 44 0.33 -10.96 -0.43
CA PHE A 44 0.50 -11.87 0.70
C PHE A 44 -0.41 -13.09 0.59
N THR A 45 0.06 -14.25 1.04
CA THR A 45 -0.75 -15.46 1.21
C THR A 45 -1.94 -15.17 2.13
N ASN A 46 -3.13 -15.59 1.73
CA ASN A 46 -4.40 -15.29 2.42
C ASN A 46 -4.62 -13.79 2.64
N HIS A 47 -4.03 -12.95 1.79
CA HIS A 47 -4.09 -11.49 1.84
C HIS A 47 -3.61 -10.87 3.17
N THR A 48 -2.91 -11.64 4.01
CA THR A 48 -2.59 -11.26 5.38
C THR A 48 -1.15 -10.80 5.48
N ARG A 49 -0.93 -9.51 5.73
CA ARG A 49 0.37 -8.86 5.87
C ARG A 49 1.17 -9.49 7.01
N SER A 50 2.19 -10.25 6.66
CA SER A 50 3.25 -10.72 7.54
C SER A 50 4.48 -11.10 6.72
N ASN A 51 5.65 -11.17 7.36
CA ASN A 51 6.88 -11.61 6.68
C ASN A 51 6.77 -13.05 6.18
N SER A 52 6.11 -13.93 6.93
CA SER A 52 5.91 -15.35 6.55
C SER A 52 4.98 -15.51 5.35
N ASN A 53 4.11 -14.53 5.11
CA ASN A 53 3.09 -14.60 4.08
C ASN A 53 3.49 -13.83 2.81
N PHE A 54 4.65 -13.18 2.78
CA PHE A 54 5.08 -12.40 1.62
C PHE A 54 5.21 -13.30 0.38
N ILE A 55 4.60 -12.87 -0.72
CA ILE A 55 4.70 -13.54 -2.03
C ILE A 55 5.61 -12.72 -2.96
N LYS A 56 5.24 -11.46 -3.24
CA LYS A 56 5.97 -10.59 -4.16
C LYS A 56 5.60 -9.12 -3.96
N SER A 57 6.42 -8.24 -4.51
CA SER A 57 6.18 -6.80 -4.68
C SER A 57 6.80 -6.35 -6.00
N ASP A 58 6.09 -5.51 -6.75
CA ASP A 58 6.62 -4.84 -7.95
C ASP A 58 6.96 -3.35 -7.69
N VAL A 59 6.78 -2.90 -6.44
CA VAL A 59 7.18 -1.58 -5.97
C VAL A 59 8.19 -1.65 -4.83
N ILE A 60 8.96 -0.58 -4.69
CA ILE A 60 9.75 -0.31 -3.48
C ILE A 60 8.99 0.75 -2.70
N VAL A 61 8.48 0.39 -1.52
CA VAL A 61 7.84 1.35 -0.61
C VAL A 61 8.93 2.11 0.13
N MET A 62 8.94 3.43 -0.04
CA MET A 62 9.84 4.34 0.68
C MET A 62 9.00 5.15 1.65
N ASP A 63 9.31 5.04 2.94
CA ASP A 63 8.81 5.95 3.95
C ASP A 63 9.74 7.16 3.97
N ILE A 64 9.19 8.36 3.71
CA ILE A 64 9.95 9.61 3.78
C ILE A 64 9.60 10.25 5.13
N ASP A 65 10.38 9.89 6.14
CA ASP A 65 10.30 10.34 7.51
C ASP A 65 10.83 11.78 7.67
N ASN A 66 10.22 12.73 6.96
CA ASN A 66 10.58 14.15 7.05
C ASN A 66 10.11 14.79 8.39
N ASP A 67 9.85 13.99 9.42
CA ASP A 67 9.37 14.45 10.73
C ASP A 67 10.47 15.17 11.54
N LYS A 68 11.75 15.04 11.14
CA LYS A 68 12.90 15.71 11.77
C LYS A 68 13.44 16.92 11.00
N THR A 69 12.92 17.24 9.83
CA THR A 69 13.40 18.36 8.99
C THR A 69 12.24 19.29 8.62
N ASN A 70 11.83 20.09 9.60
CA ASN A 70 11.10 21.34 9.38
C ASN A 70 12.10 22.48 9.14
N ASN A 71 12.80 22.46 8.01
CA ASN A 71 13.50 23.67 7.57
C ASN A 71 12.79 24.22 6.32
N PRO A 72 11.88 25.19 6.47
CA PRO A 72 11.22 25.85 5.34
C PRO A 72 12.14 26.86 4.63
N ASN A 73 13.46 26.81 4.85
CA ASN A 73 14.47 27.67 4.24
C ASN A 73 15.08 27.02 3.00
#